data_AF-A0A7W1NWJ3-F1
#
_entry.id   AF-A0A7W1NWJ3-F1
#
_cell.length_a   1.000
_cell.length_b   1.000
_cell.length_c   1.000
_cell.angle_alpha   90.00
_cell.angle_beta   90.00
_cell.angle_gamma   90.00
#
_symmetry.space_group_name_H-M   'P 1'
#
loop_
_entity.id
_entity.type
_entity.pdbx_description
1 polymer ?
#
loop_
_entity_poly.entity_id
_entity_poly.type
_entity_poly.pdbx_seq_one_letter_code
_entity_poly.pdbx_strand_id
1 'polypeptide(L)'
;MPTGNALLTQMTNTPIIPNSLAFWGMGQMGIAIKGPDAILYIDPCLSNVVEDLFGSWWYRAYPPPIAPEAVTNATYHFSSHE
;
A
#
# COMPACT_ATOMS: atom_id res chain seq x y z
N MET A 1 6.37 -9.89 8.52
CA MET A 1 6.54 -8.53 7.95
C MET A 1 5.72 -7.56 8.78
N PRO A 2 6.13 -6.29 8.97
CA PRO A 2 5.34 -5.30 9.68
C PRO A 2 3.99 -5.08 9.00
N THR A 3 2.95 -4.86 9.80
CA THR A 3 1.58 -4.55 9.34
C THR A 3 1.00 -3.39 10.15
N GLY A 4 -0.10 -2.81 9.69
CA GLY A 4 -0.80 -1.71 10.37
C GLY A 4 0.12 -0.52 10.68
N ASN A 5 0.00 0.03 11.89
CA ASN A 5 0.82 1.18 12.31
C ASN A 5 2.33 0.89 12.35
N ALA A 6 2.73 -0.38 12.54
CA ALA A 6 4.15 -0.75 12.51
C ALA A 6 4.72 -0.62 11.09
N LEU A 7 3.91 -0.93 10.06
CA LEU A 7 4.26 -0.70 8.67
C LEU A 7 4.40 0.81 8.37
N LEU A 8 3.44 1.64 8.77
CA LEU A 8 3.54 3.10 8.58
C LEU A 8 4.75 3.71 9.26
N THR A 9 5.03 3.28 10.48
CA THR A 9 6.20 3.72 11.24
C THR A 9 7.48 3.35 10.49
N GLN A 10 7.54 2.12 9.97
CA GLN A 10 8.67 1.69 9.14
C GLN A 10 8.80 2.56 7.90
N MET A 11 7.73 2.71 7.10
CA MET A 11 7.74 3.53 5.89
C MET A 11 8.19 4.97 6.16
N THR A 12 7.68 5.57 7.23
CA THR A 12 8.01 6.94 7.65
C THR A 12 9.48 7.07 8.03
N ASN A 13 10.02 6.09 8.75
CA ASN A 13 11.38 6.16 9.30
C ASN A 13 12.46 5.55 8.40
N THR A 14 12.11 4.81 7.34
CA THR A 14 13.08 4.29 6.38
C THR A 14 13.79 5.45 5.67
N PRO A 15 15.11 5.60 5.83
CA PRO A 15 15.86 6.64 5.14
C PRO A 15 15.96 6.33 3.65
N ILE A 16 15.78 7.35 2.81
CA ILE A 16 16.05 7.26 1.37
C ILE A 16 17.44 7.82 1.13
N ILE A 17 18.35 6.98 0.66
CA ILE A 17 19.72 7.39 0.33
C ILE A 17 19.76 8.02 -1.08
N PRO A 18 20.80 8.80 -1.43
CA PRO A 18 20.91 9.41 -2.75
C PRO A 18 20.77 8.38 -3.88
N ASN A 19 20.01 8.73 -4.92
CA ASN A 19 19.74 7.89 -6.09
C ASN A 19 19.03 6.55 -5.78
N SER A 20 18.18 6.51 -4.74
CA SER A 20 17.40 5.32 -4.39
C SER A 20 15.93 5.64 -4.17
N LEU A 21 15.12 4.58 -4.20
CA LEU A 21 13.73 4.57 -3.79
C LEU A 21 13.50 3.34 -2.91
N ALA A 22 12.58 3.44 -1.95
CA ALA A 22 12.13 2.30 -1.16
C ALA A 22 10.74 1.86 -1.61
N PHE A 23 10.51 0.55 -1.60
CA PHE A 23 9.27 -0.08 -2.09
C PHE A 23 8.66 -0.99 -1.02
N TRP A 24 7.34 -1.00 -0.92
CA TRP A 24 6.56 -1.90 -0.08
C TRP A 24 5.42 -2.52 -0.88
N GLY A 25 5.27 -3.84 -0.80
CA GLY A 25 4.12 -4.53 -1.36
C GLY A 25 2.87 -4.28 -0.51
N MET A 26 1.80 -3.82 -1.15
CA MET A 26 0.49 -3.57 -0.53
C MET A 26 -0.52 -4.71 -0.76
N GLY A 27 -0.07 -5.78 -1.43
CA GLY A 27 -0.88 -6.93 -1.85
C GLY A 27 -1.30 -6.82 -3.31
N GLN A 28 -1.42 -7.97 -3.98
CA GLN A 28 -1.70 -8.05 -5.42
C GLN A 28 -0.70 -7.17 -6.22
N MET A 29 -1.16 -6.21 -7.02
CA MET A 29 -0.35 -5.25 -7.78
C MET A 29 -0.10 -3.94 -7.02
N GLY A 30 -0.69 -3.79 -5.83
CA GLY A 30 -0.55 -2.58 -5.02
C GLY A 30 0.88 -2.40 -4.51
N ILE A 31 1.44 -1.21 -4.70
CA ILE A 31 2.80 -0.88 -4.29
C ILE A 31 2.86 0.53 -3.68
N ALA A 32 3.58 0.67 -2.57
CA ALA A 32 3.95 1.96 -2.03
C ALA A 32 5.42 2.24 -2.32
N ILE A 33 5.73 3.48 -2.69
CA ILE A 33 7.04 3.95 -3.10
C ILE A 33 7.38 5.19 -2.29
N LYS A 34 8.52 5.20 -1.61
CA LYS A 34 9.02 6.39 -0.91
C LYS A 34 10.23 6.96 -1.64
N GLY A 35 10.11 8.23 -2.02
CA GLY A 35 11.20 9.09 -2.46
C GLY A 35 11.75 9.96 -1.32
N PRO A 36 12.69 10.87 -1.62
CA PRO A 36 13.32 11.71 -0.60
C PRO A 36 12.33 12.68 0.09
N ASP A 37 11.25 13.05 -0.60
CA ASP A 37 10.32 14.12 -0.21
C ASP A 37 8.83 13.71 -0.25
N ALA A 38 8.49 12.56 -0.83
CA ALA A 38 7.12 12.12 -1.00
C ALA A 38 6.96 10.60 -0.88
N ILE A 39 5.73 10.16 -0.58
CA ILE A 39 5.30 8.77 -0.65
C ILE A 39 4.16 8.65 -1.67
N LEU A 40 4.34 7.76 -2.63
CA LEU A 40 3.38 7.43 -3.67
C LEU A 40 2.80 6.03 -3.43
N TYR A 41 1.49 5.87 -3.63
CA TYR A 41 0.83 4.57 -3.71
C TYR A 41 0.29 4.36 -5.14
N ILE A 42 0.53 3.17 -5.70
CA ILE A 42 0.01 2.74 -7.00
C ILE A 42 -0.83 1.49 -6.76
N ASP A 43 -2.08 1.49 -7.25
CA ASP A 43 -3.05 0.38 -7.15
C ASP A 43 -3.27 -0.23 -5.75
N PRO A 44 -3.34 0.53 -4.64
CA PRO A 44 -3.62 -0.04 -3.32
C PRO A 44 -5.07 -0.53 -3.21
N CYS A 45 -5.32 -1.80 -3.50
CA CYS A 45 -6.59 -2.46 -3.17
C CYS A 45 -6.54 -3.00 -1.73
N LEU A 46 -6.96 -2.17 -0.77
CA LEU A 46 -6.86 -2.44 0.68
C LEU A 46 -8.18 -2.90 1.33
N SER A 47 -9.26 -3.02 0.57
CA SER A 47 -10.57 -3.52 1.02
C SER A 47 -10.87 -4.90 0.45
N ASN A 48 -12.08 -5.42 0.71
CA ASN A 48 -12.62 -6.64 0.12
C ASN A 48 -13.50 -6.37 -1.11
N VAL A 49 -13.39 -5.19 -1.74
CA VAL A 49 -14.29 -4.73 -2.81
C VAL A 49 -14.47 -5.73 -3.96
N VAL A 50 -13.44 -6.51 -4.30
CA VAL A 50 -13.53 -7.52 -5.37
C VAL A 50 -14.45 -8.68 -4.95
N GLU A 51 -14.34 -9.13 -3.70
CA GLU A 51 -15.26 -10.14 -3.15
C GLU A 51 -16.67 -9.59 -3.05
N ASP A 52 -16.82 -8.36 -2.54
CA ASP A 52 -18.11 -7.70 -2.33
C ASP A 52 -18.89 -7.52 -3.66
N LEU A 53 -18.17 -7.26 -4.76
CA LEU A 53 -18.76 -7.04 -6.09
C LEU A 53 -18.91 -8.30 -6.94
N PHE A 54 -17.98 -9.25 -6.85
CA PHE A 54 -17.90 -10.39 -7.77
C PHE A 54 -18.10 -11.76 -7.08
N GLY A 55 -18.33 -11.77 -5.77
CA GLY A 55 -18.67 -12.94 -4.98
C GLY A 55 -17.49 -13.64 -4.31
N SER A 56 -17.81 -14.60 -3.44
CA SER A 56 -16.88 -15.26 -2.51
C SER A 56 -15.73 -16.03 -3.17
N TRP A 57 -15.80 -16.34 -4.47
CA TRP A 57 -14.65 -16.89 -5.20
C TRP A 57 -13.46 -15.94 -5.21
N TRP A 58 -13.72 -14.63 -5.17
CA TRP A 58 -12.73 -13.56 -5.23
C TRP A 58 -12.28 -13.05 -3.85
N TYR A 59 -12.55 -13.82 -2.78
CA TYR A 59 -12.10 -13.49 -1.44
C TYR A 59 -10.57 -13.29 -1.41
N ARG A 60 -10.12 -12.40 -0.52
CA ARG A 60 -8.69 -12.17 -0.33
C ARG A 60 -8.05 -13.39 0.33
N ALA A 61 -7.06 -13.98 -0.32
CA ALA A 61 -6.23 -15.03 0.28
C ALA A 61 -5.38 -14.51 1.46
N TYR A 62 -5.06 -13.21 1.48
CA TYR A 62 -4.29 -12.55 2.54
C TYR A 62 -4.93 -11.22 2.94
N PRO A 63 -4.94 -10.87 4.25
CA PRO A 63 -5.43 -9.58 4.69
C PRO A 63 -4.58 -8.44 4.08
N PRO A 64 -5.15 -7.24 3.92
CA PRO A 64 -4.35 -6.08 3.55
C PRO A 64 -3.27 -5.83 4.61
N PRO A 65 -2.05 -5.39 4.21
CA PRO A 65 -0.97 -5.17 5.17
C PRO A 65 -1.25 -3.96 6.08
N ILE A 66 -2.21 -3.10 5.70
CA ILE A 66 -2.71 -1.97 6.48
C ILE A 66 -4.18 -1.68 6.11
N ALA A 67 -4.97 -1.23 7.07
CA ALA A 67 -6.33 -0.77 6.82
C ALA A 67 -6.34 0.50 5.94
N PRO A 68 -7.30 0.69 5.03
CA PRO A 68 -7.37 1.87 4.16
C PRO A 68 -7.30 3.18 4.93
N GLU A 69 -8.02 3.29 6.06
CA GLU A 69 -8.14 4.51 6.87
C GLU A 69 -6.84 4.87 7.61
N ALA A 70 -5.95 3.90 7.78
CA ALA A 70 -4.66 4.12 8.41
C ALA A 70 -3.63 4.72 7.45
N VAL A 71 -3.85 4.70 6.13
CA VAL A 71 -2.93 5.29 5.14
C VAL A 71 -3.00 6.82 5.18
N THR A 72 -2.30 7.41 6.14
CA THR A 72 -2.26 8.87 6.37
C THR A 72 -0.99 9.54 5.82
N ASN A 73 -0.03 8.76 5.34
CA ASN A 73 1.27 9.22 4.87
C ASN A 73 1.38 9.31 3.33
N ALA A 74 0.30 9.03 2.59
CA ALA A 74 0.30 9.13 1.14
C ALA A 74 0.35 10.60 0.69
N THR A 75 1.34 10.94 -0.14
CA THR A 75 1.41 12.23 -0.84
C THR A 75 0.64 12.17 -2.15
N TYR A 76 0.76 11.05 -2.86
CA TYR A 76 0.09 10.81 -4.14
C TYR A 76 -0.53 9.40 -4.18
N HIS A 77 -1.58 9.26 -4.99
CA HIS A 77 -2.23 7.98 -5.27
C HIS A 77 -2.51 7.89 -6.78
N PHE A 78 -2.10 6.79 -7.39
CA PHE A 78 -2.39 6.47 -8.79
C PHE A 78 -3.13 5.13 -8.90
N SER A 79 -4.03 5.09 -9.88
CA SER A 79 -4.66 3.85 -10.35
C SER A 79 -4.20 3.62 -11.79
N SER A 80 -3.73 2.41 -12.10
CA SER A 80 -3.25 2.06 -13.44
C SER A 80 -4.40 1.88 -14.43
N HIS A 81 -5.57 1.43 -13.96
CA HIS A 81 -6.79 1.22 -14.72
C HIS A 81 -8.02 1.25 -13.80
N GLU A 82 -9.21 1.29 -14.42
CA GLU A 82 -10.52 1.15 -13.78
C GLU A 82 -10.97 -0.31 -13.59
#